data_AF-A0A957LNZ4-F1
#
_entry.id   AF-A0A957LNZ4-F1
#
_cell.length_a   1.000
_cell.length_b   1.000
_cell.length_c   1.000
_cell.angle_alpha   90.00
_cell.angle_beta   90.00
_cell.angle_gamma   90.00
#
_symmetry.space_group_name_H-M   'P 1'
#
loop_
_entity.id
_entity.type
_entity.pdbx_description
1 polymer ?
#
loop_
_entity_poly.entity_id
_entity_poly.type
_entity_poly.pdbx_seq_one_letter_code
_entity_poly.pdbx_strand_id
1 'polypeptide(L)'
;MQVELLALTRRNPALTESSLADLGDLPALFEGKSTYGEAIMEFAGRVCYRSTHRMGTAPDFIAARVREGHEDIIEHVVVTVRISNSVEPLYWRTLNRHCEVTDAGANEWIVSGNTRVWLDFFRRGVALEALPILKAVSPAVFAEFEGEERLEIGDWEIARSSDSAHPQSPISNLQSPNLQSLLPSQLGPMRVTLLGYAQPVLDDPELLLHHGSATFFFEGISRTCTHQLVRHRLASFSQESQRYVELSKGGWQAIVPPAVEANAEAMAELAEFWRMAEEKYARLRELGIRKEDARFLLPNAAETRIVTTMNYAAWSHFLWLRAVDKAAQWEIRAMGQEVLTMLYTIAPDVFAEHWRVYQEQFGGGARGEGRGAA
;
A
#
# COMPACT_ATOMS: atom_id res chain seq x y z
N MET A 1 -32.21 4.33 1.73
CA MET A 1 -30.91 4.25 1.07
C MET A 1 -30.63 2.81 0.67
N GLN A 2 -30.13 2.54 -0.54
CA GLN A 2 -29.67 1.21 -0.96
C GLN A 2 -28.15 1.24 -1.13
N VAL A 3 -27.47 0.18 -0.71
CA VAL A 3 -26.01 0.08 -0.76
C VAL A 3 -25.60 -1.17 -1.52
N GLU A 4 -24.73 -1.02 -2.51
CA GLU A 4 -24.15 -2.11 -3.29
C GLU A 4 -22.62 -2.04 -3.22
N LEU A 5 -21.96 -3.17 -3.00
CA LEU A 5 -20.49 -3.25 -3.03
C LEU A 5 -19.97 -3.22 -4.46
N LEU A 6 -19.15 -2.24 -4.82
CA LEU A 6 -18.53 -2.14 -6.14
C LEU A 6 -17.11 -2.71 -6.18
N ALA A 7 -16.33 -2.45 -5.13
CA ALA A 7 -14.98 -2.96 -5.01
C ALA A 7 -14.51 -2.99 -3.55
N LEU A 8 -13.56 -3.87 -3.30
CA LEU A 8 -12.75 -3.92 -2.07
C LEU A 8 -11.29 -4.19 -2.46
N THR A 9 -10.35 -3.87 -1.59
CA THR A 9 -8.92 -4.21 -1.81
C THR A 9 -8.74 -5.71 -1.92
N ARG A 10 -8.57 -6.21 -3.14
CA ARG A 10 -8.32 -7.63 -3.43
C ARG A 10 -6.84 -7.92 -3.48
N ARG A 11 -6.47 -9.19 -3.29
CA ARG A 11 -5.11 -9.68 -3.44
C ARG A 11 -4.59 -9.43 -4.84
N ASN A 12 -3.33 -9.02 -4.93
CA ASN A 12 -2.60 -9.09 -6.18
C ASN A 12 -2.53 -10.56 -6.66
N PRO A 13 -3.14 -10.92 -7.80
CA PRO A 13 -3.27 -12.31 -8.23
C PRO A 13 -1.93 -13.01 -8.49
N ALA A 14 -0.84 -12.28 -8.69
CA ALA A 14 0.50 -12.85 -8.83
C ALA A 14 1.11 -13.33 -7.49
N LEU A 15 0.53 -12.92 -6.35
CA LEU A 15 0.99 -13.34 -5.03
C LEU A 15 0.35 -14.68 -4.64
N THR A 16 1.14 -15.74 -4.75
CA THR A 16 0.88 -17.08 -4.22
C THR A 16 1.91 -17.45 -3.15
N GLU A 17 1.61 -18.45 -2.32
CA GLU A 17 2.58 -18.99 -1.34
C GLU A 17 3.91 -19.36 -2.01
N SER A 18 3.85 -20.00 -3.18
CA SER A 18 5.03 -20.36 -3.96
C SER A 18 5.80 -19.14 -4.50
N SER A 19 5.12 -18.10 -4.95
CA SER A 19 5.76 -16.88 -5.46
C SER A 19 6.46 -16.07 -4.37
N LEU A 20 6.04 -16.25 -3.11
CA LEU A 20 6.54 -15.49 -1.96
C LEU A 20 7.50 -16.27 -1.07
N ALA A 21 7.60 -17.60 -1.20
CA ALA A 21 8.25 -18.51 -0.26
C ALA A 21 9.63 -18.03 0.26
N ASP A 22 10.47 -17.47 -0.61
CA ASP A 22 11.83 -17.04 -0.28
C ASP A 22 11.98 -15.50 -0.14
N LEU A 23 10.88 -14.77 -0.06
CA LEU A 23 10.84 -13.30 -0.08
C LEU A 23 10.64 -12.70 1.33
N GLY A 24 11.50 -13.06 2.26
CA GLY A 24 11.57 -12.45 3.59
C GLY A 24 10.27 -12.61 4.38
N ASP A 25 9.66 -11.48 4.76
CA ASP A 25 8.44 -11.47 5.58
C ASP A 25 7.15 -11.71 4.77
N LEU A 26 7.21 -11.62 3.44
CA LEU A 26 6.04 -11.68 2.56
C LEU A 26 5.22 -12.98 2.67
N PRO A 27 5.81 -14.19 2.86
CA PRO A 27 5.04 -15.41 3.12
C PRO A 27 4.05 -15.29 4.26
N ALA A 28 4.36 -14.49 5.28
CA ALA A 28 3.53 -14.34 6.47
C ALA A 28 2.14 -13.73 6.15
N LEU A 29 1.96 -13.10 4.98
CA LEU A 29 0.64 -12.67 4.48
C LEU A 29 -0.36 -13.82 4.36
N PHE A 30 0.11 -15.05 4.08
CA PHE A 30 -0.76 -16.23 3.96
C PHE A 30 -1.01 -16.96 5.30
N GLU A 31 -0.32 -16.55 6.37
CA GLU A 31 -0.58 -17.06 7.72
C GLU A 31 -1.79 -16.39 8.39
N GLY A 32 -2.32 -15.32 7.79
CA GLY A 32 -3.52 -14.62 8.24
C GLY A 32 -4.73 -15.56 8.27
N LYS A 33 -5.50 -15.53 9.38
CA LYS A 33 -6.64 -16.42 9.61
C LYS A 33 -8.00 -15.81 9.27
N SER A 34 -8.01 -14.58 8.78
CA SER A 34 -9.22 -13.81 8.46
C SER A 34 -9.27 -13.48 6.96
N THR A 35 -10.00 -12.45 6.56
CA THR A 35 -10.05 -11.97 5.18
C THR A 35 -8.67 -11.48 4.72
N TYR A 36 -8.39 -11.54 3.42
CA TYR A 36 -7.12 -11.07 2.89
C TYR A 36 -6.86 -9.57 3.18
N GLY A 37 -7.91 -8.75 3.20
CA GLY A 37 -7.81 -7.36 3.62
C GLY A 37 -7.29 -7.22 5.05
N GLU A 38 -7.82 -8.02 5.98
CA GLU A 38 -7.33 -8.04 7.36
C GLU A 38 -5.91 -8.60 7.47
N ALA A 39 -5.51 -9.55 6.61
CA ALA A 39 -4.13 -10.00 6.52
C ALA A 39 -3.17 -8.85 6.13
N ILE A 40 -3.57 -7.97 5.19
CA ILE A 40 -2.81 -6.74 4.87
C ILE A 40 -2.70 -5.82 6.09
N MET A 41 -3.80 -5.59 6.82
CA MET A 41 -3.79 -4.71 8.00
C MET A 41 -2.89 -5.25 9.12
N GLU A 42 -2.99 -6.55 9.40
CA GLU A 42 -2.15 -7.22 10.39
C GLU A 42 -0.68 -7.15 9.96
N PHE A 43 -0.39 -7.43 8.69
CA PHE A 43 0.96 -7.34 8.14
C PHE A 43 1.52 -5.91 8.27
N ALA A 44 0.77 -4.90 7.87
CA ALA A 44 1.15 -3.48 8.00
C ALA A 44 1.47 -3.10 9.45
N GLY A 45 0.59 -3.48 10.39
CA GLY A 45 0.83 -3.27 11.82
C GLY A 45 2.05 -4.01 12.32
N ARG A 46 2.31 -5.23 11.84
CA ARG A 46 3.48 -6.04 12.25
C ARG A 46 4.80 -5.55 11.68
N VAL A 47 4.80 -4.99 10.47
CA VAL A 47 5.95 -4.32 9.86
C VAL A 47 6.45 -3.20 10.77
N CYS A 48 5.54 -2.39 11.34
CA CYS A 48 5.88 -1.29 12.26
C CYS A 48 6.74 -1.74 13.45
N TYR A 49 6.54 -2.98 13.93
CA TYR A 49 7.21 -3.53 15.12
C TYR A 49 8.17 -4.70 14.82
N ARG A 50 8.46 -5.00 13.54
CA ARG A 50 9.20 -6.20 13.09
C ARG A 50 8.71 -7.49 13.75
N SER A 51 7.40 -7.69 13.74
CA SER A 51 6.74 -8.81 14.42
C SER A 51 5.88 -9.67 13.47
N THR A 52 6.23 -9.69 12.19
CA THR A 52 5.59 -10.45 11.10
C THR A 52 5.58 -11.96 11.36
N HIS A 53 6.58 -12.50 12.05
CA HIS A 53 6.57 -13.89 12.56
C HIS A 53 5.43 -14.23 13.55
N ARG A 54 4.62 -13.24 13.96
CA ARG A 54 3.43 -13.42 14.81
C ARG A 54 2.12 -13.23 14.03
N MET A 55 2.18 -13.22 12.69
CA MET A 55 1.01 -13.23 11.82
C MET A 55 0.07 -14.39 12.18
N GLY A 56 -1.20 -14.26 11.80
CA GLY A 56 -2.21 -15.26 12.12
C GLY A 56 -2.75 -15.16 13.56
N THR A 57 -2.60 -13.98 14.18
CA THR A 57 -3.26 -13.66 15.45
C THR A 57 -4.34 -12.57 15.31
N ALA A 58 -4.66 -12.11 14.09
CA ALA A 58 -6.00 -11.60 13.78
C ALA A 58 -7.05 -12.74 13.92
N PRO A 59 -8.28 -12.47 14.39
CA PRO A 59 -8.94 -11.17 14.53
C PRO A 59 -8.57 -10.35 15.79
N ASP A 60 -8.02 -10.98 16.83
CA ASP A 60 -7.77 -10.34 18.14
C ASP A 60 -6.79 -9.17 18.04
N PHE A 61 -5.78 -9.28 17.18
CA PHE A 61 -4.80 -8.22 16.98
C PHE A 61 -5.44 -6.92 16.46
N ILE A 62 -6.22 -7.01 15.38
CA ILE A 62 -6.84 -5.84 14.71
C ILE A 62 -7.87 -5.20 15.65
N ALA A 63 -8.77 -6.00 16.21
CA ALA A 63 -9.79 -5.51 17.13
C ALA A 63 -9.17 -4.84 18.37
N ALA A 64 -8.05 -5.37 18.88
CA ALA A 64 -7.31 -4.73 19.98
C ALA A 64 -6.74 -3.37 19.57
N ARG A 65 -6.12 -3.25 18.39
CA ARG A 65 -5.56 -1.96 17.92
C ARG A 65 -6.66 -0.91 17.70
N VAL A 66 -7.81 -1.31 17.17
CA VAL A 66 -8.99 -0.43 17.04
C VAL A 66 -9.47 0.06 18.41
N ARG A 67 -9.61 -0.83 19.40
CA ARG A 67 -9.99 -0.44 20.78
C ARG A 67 -8.97 0.49 21.45
N GLU A 68 -7.69 0.33 21.14
CA GLU A 68 -6.62 1.20 21.64
C GLU A 68 -6.53 2.55 20.89
N GLY A 69 -7.27 2.74 19.80
CA GLY A 69 -7.21 3.94 18.95
C GLY A 69 -6.01 3.97 17.99
N HIS A 70 -5.27 2.88 17.85
CA HIS A 70 -4.19 2.70 16.88
C HIS A 70 -4.76 2.27 15.52
N GLU A 71 -5.51 3.17 14.89
CA GLU A 71 -6.30 2.91 13.70
C GLU A 71 -5.57 3.20 12.38
N ASP A 72 -4.32 3.64 12.43
CA ASP A 72 -3.49 3.87 11.24
C ASP A 72 -3.32 2.59 10.40
N ILE A 73 -3.24 1.43 11.05
CA ILE A 73 -3.03 0.14 10.38
C ILE A 73 -4.25 -0.34 9.57
N ILE A 74 -5.45 0.13 9.90
CA ILE A 74 -6.68 -0.27 9.19
C ILE A 74 -6.90 0.58 7.92
N GLU A 75 -6.11 1.62 7.69
CA GLU A 75 -6.25 2.47 6.51
C GLU A 75 -5.79 1.80 5.19
N HIS A 76 -5.22 0.59 5.25
CA HIS A 76 -4.63 -0.10 4.10
C HIS A 76 -5.61 -0.91 3.23
N VAL A 77 -6.88 -0.95 3.61
CA VAL A 77 -7.97 -1.57 2.84
C VAL A 77 -9.01 -0.51 2.50
N VAL A 78 -9.35 -0.44 1.22
CA VAL A 78 -10.32 0.49 0.65
C VAL A 78 -11.54 -0.29 0.20
N VAL A 79 -12.71 0.24 0.52
CA VAL A 79 -14.01 -0.29 0.11
C VAL A 79 -14.75 0.81 -0.64
N THR A 80 -15.33 0.43 -1.78
CA THR A 80 -16.12 1.28 -2.65
C THR A 80 -17.52 0.72 -2.78
N VAL A 81 -18.52 1.56 -2.53
CA VAL A 81 -19.93 1.20 -2.62
C VAL A 81 -20.67 2.16 -3.56
N ARG A 82 -21.73 1.67 -4.19
CA ARG A 82 -22.76 2.47 -4.83
C ARG A 82 -23.86 2.73 -3.80
N ILE A 83 -24.29 3.97 -3.71
CA ILE A 83 -25.42 4.40 -2.88
C ILE A 83 -26.51 4.91 -3.81
N SER A 84 -27.68 4.29 -3.77
CA SER A 84 -28.84 4.73 -4.56
C SER A 84 -30.00 5.12 -3.63
N ASN A 85 -30.94 5.93 -4.14
CA ASN A 85 -32.13 6.35 -3.40
C ASN A 85 -31.80 7.10 -2.09
N SER A 86 -30.76 7.93 -2.12
CA SER A 86 -30.34 8.78 -1.00
C SER A 86 -29.54 9.97 -1.53
N VAL A 87 -29.67 11.11 -0.86
CA VAL A 87 -28.84 12.31 -1.10
C VAL A 87 -27.77 12.48 -0.02
N GLU A 88 -27.73 11.58 0.97
CA GLU A 88 -26.81 11.68 2.10
C GLU A 88 -25.32 11.75 1.71
N PRO A 89 -24.84 11.01 0.69
CA PRO A 89 -23.43 11.06 0.30
C PRO A 89 -22.91 12.48 0.00
N LEU A 90 -23.77 13.42 -0.41
CA LEU A 90 -23.41 14.82 -0.65
C LEU A 90 -22.63 15.46 0.51
N TYR A 91 -22.94 15.10 1.76
CA TYR A 91 -22.28 15.69 2.93
C TYR A 91 -21.20 14.79 3.53
N TRP A 92 -21.03 13.54 3.09
CA TRP A 92 -20.07 12.61 3.70
C TRP A 92 -18.62 13.09 3.57
N ARG A 93 -18.27 13.73 2.45
CA ARG A 93 -16.94 14.34 2.27
C ARG A 93 -16.68 15.51 3.23
N THR A 94 -17.74 16.18 3.71
CA THR A 94 -17.60 17.25 4.73
C THR A 94 -17.37 16.69 6.13
N LEU A 95 -17.84 15.46 6.39
CA LEU A 95 -17.65 14.76 7.66
C LEU A 95 -16.26 14.13 7.76
N ASN A 96 -15.78 13.55 6.65
CA ASN A 96 -14.45 12.98 6.56
C ASN A 96 -13.85 13.25 5.16
N ARG A 97 -12.83 14.11 5.12
CA ARG A 97 -12.16 14.52 3.87
C ARG A 97 -11.45 13.39 3.12
N HIS A 98 -11.25 12.24 3.75
CA HIS A 98 -10.62 11.06 3.16
C HIS A 98 -11.66 10.12 2.50
N CYS A 99 -12.94 10.46 2.59
CA CYS A 99 -14.02 9.86 1.81
C CYS A 99 -14.08 10.52 0.43
N GLU A 100 -13.97 9.72 -0.63
CA GLU A 100 -14.22 10.17 -1.99
C GLU A 100 -15.68 9.89 -2.36
N VAL A 101 -16.36 10.92 -2.87
CA VAL A 101 -17.77 10.86 -3.26
C VAL A 101 -17.91 11.47 -4.64
N THR A 102 -18.52 10.73 -5.55
CA THR A 102 -18.84 11.18 -6.91
C THR A 102 -20.33 10.97 -7.20
N ASP A 103 -20.97 11.97 -7.81
CA ASP A 103 -22.33 11.88 -8.36
C ASP A 103 -22.29 11.06 -9.65
N ALA A 104 -22.97 9.91 -9.67
CA ALA A 104 -23.07 9.04 -10.84
C ALA A 104 -24.33 9.34 -11.69
N GLY A 105 -25.08 10.39 -11.32
CA GLY A 105 -26.37 10.72 -11.93
C GLY A 105 -27.51 9.85 -11.37
N ALA A 106 -28.74 10.15 -11.79
CA ALA A 106 -29.93 9.35 -11.46
C ALA A 106 -30.15 9.06 -9.94
N ASN A 107 -29.68 9.96 -9.06
CA ASN A 107 -29.73 9.78 -7.60
C ASN A 107 -28.89 8.58 -7.11
N GLU A 108 -27.77 8.33 -7.79
CA GLU A 108 -26.75 7.34 -7.43
C GLU A 108 -25.42 8.03 -7.14
N TRP A 109 -24.69 7.48 -6.18
CA TRP A 109 -23.40 7.98 -5.72
C TRP A 109 -22.39 6.87 -5.65
N ILE A 110 -21.16 7.14 -6.05
CA ILE A 110 -20.02 6.26 -5.81
C ILE A 110 -19.27 6.80 -4.62
N VAL A 111 -19.07 5.95 -3.60
CA VAL A 111 -18.41 6.32 -2.36
C VAL A 111 -17.26 5.36 -2.09
N SER A 112 -16.04 5.90 -1.99
CA SER A 112 -14.85 5.14 -1.61
C SER A 112 -14.25 5.66 -0.32
N GLY A 113 -13.88 4.74 0.56
CA GLY A 113 -13.18 5.06 1.80
C GLY A 113 -12.35 3.88 2.27
N ASN A 114 -11.25 4.15 2.97
CA ASN A 114 -10.57 3.11 3.72
C ASN A 114 -11.41 2.67 4.94
N THR A 115 -11.12 1.53 5.54
CA THR A 115 -11.96 1.01 6.63
C THR A 115 -11.98 1.92 7.88
N ARG A 116 -10.97 2.79 8.07
CA ARG A 116 -11.00 3.83 9.10
C ARG A 116 -12.04 4.91 8.82
N VAL A 117 -12.20 5.34 7.57
CA VAL A 117 -13.25 6.28 7.16
C VAL A 117 -14.63 5.69 7.46
N TRP A 118 -14.84 4.43 7.09
CA TRP A 118 -16.09 3.72 7.38
C TRP A 118 -16.33 3.56 8.88
N LEU A 119 -15.29 3.23 9.66
CA LEU A 119 -15.37 3.13 11.12
C LEU A 119 -15.78 4.46 11.76
N ASP A 120 -15.18 5.57 11.32
CA ASP A 120 -15.52 6.93 11.76
C ASP A 120 -16.98 7.30 11.42
N PHE A 121 -17.47 6.93 10.23
CA PHE A 121 -18.87 7.13 9.86
C PHE A 121 -19.83 6.35 10.77
N PHE A 122 -19.57 5.07 10.97
CA PHE A 122 -20.45 4.23 11.80
C PHE A 122 -20.48 4.69 13.27
N ARG A 123 -19.33 5.10 13.83
CA ARG A 123 -19.26 5.70 15.18
C ARG A 123 -20.06 6.99 15.31
N ARG A 124 -20.27 7.72 14.21
CA ARG A 124 -21.09 8.94 14.15
C ARG A 124 -22.55 8.67 13.76
N GLY A 125 -22.95 7.41 13.57
CA GLY A 125 -24.29 7.03 13.13
C GLY A 125 -24.57 7.36 11.66
N VAL A 126 -23.54 7.46 10.82
CA VAL A 126 -23.63 7.78 9.39
C VAL A 126 -23.38 6.52 8.56
N ALA A 127 -24.10 6.38 7.44
CA ALA A 127 -23.93 5.28 6.48
C ALA A 127 -24.16 3.87 7.06
N LEU A 128 -24.98 3.73 8.12
CA LEU A 128 -25.18 2.46 8.84
C LEU A 128 -25.73 1.34 7.93
N GLU A 129 -26.42 1.66 6.84
CA GLU A 129 -26.89 0.70 5.85
C GLU A 129 -25.73 0.01 5.10
N ALA A 130 -24.53 0.58 5.09
CA ALA A 130 -23.32 -0.06 4.55
C ALA A 130 -22.64 -1.00 5.57
N LEU A 131 -22.97 -0.89 6.86
CA LEU A 131 -22.32 -1.66 7.93
C LEU A 131 -22.36 -3.18 7.71
N PRO A 132 -23.46 -3.82 7.27
CA PRO A 132 -23.47 -5.28 7.04
C PRO A 132 -22.44 -5.72 6.00
N ILE A 133 -22.31 -4.96 4.89
CA ILE A 133 -21.32 -5.20 3.84
C ILE A 133 -19.90 -5.04 4.41
N LEU A 134 -19.66 -3.96 5.15
CA LEU A 134 -18.33 -3.67 5.69
C LEU A 134 -17.90 -4.66 6.78
N LYS A 135 -18.84 -5.13 7.63
CA LYS A 135 -18.61 -6.21 8.60
C LYS A 135 -18.25 -7.53 7.92
N ALA A 136 -18.84 -7.83 6.77
CA ALA A 136 -18.44 -9.00 5.99
C ALA A 136 -16.98 -8.85 5.48
N VAL A 137 -16.61 -7.68 4.95
CA VAL A 137 -15.27 -7.47 4.40
C VAL A 137 -14.16 -7.42 5.46
N SER A 138 -14.41 -6.82 6.62
CA SER A 138 -13.43 -6.63 7.70
C SER A 138 -14.07 -6.77 9.09
N PRO A 139 -14.44 -8.00 9.49
CA PRO A 139 -15.18 -8.25 10.73
C PRO A 139 -14.45 -7.79 12.00
N ALA A 140 -13.12 -7.89 12.06
CA ALA A 140 -12.33 -7.49 13.22
C ALA A 140 -12.27 -5.96 13.39
N VAL A 141 -12.33 -5.21 12.29
CA VAL A 141 -12.35 -3.73 12.32
C VAL A 141 -13.66 -3.21 12.92
N PHE A 142 -14.78 -3.82 12.54
CA PHE A 142 -16.12 -3.38 12.91
C PHE A 142 -16.73 -4.21 14.05
N ALA A 143 -15.90 -4.91 14.81
CA ALA A 143 -16.32 -5.79 15.90
C ALA A 143 -17.07 -5.07 17.03
N GLU A 144 -16.91 -3.75 17.16
CA GLU A 144 -17.61 -2.93 18.18
C GLU A 144 -19.10 -2.70 17.88
N PHE A 145 -19.57 -2.98 16.66
CA PHE A 145 -20.97 -2.85 16.29
C PHE A 145 -21.66 -4.22 16.39
N GLU A 146 -22.33 -4.51 17.49
CA GLU A 146 -23.11 -5.74 17.68
C GLU A 146 -24.38 -5.76 16.79
N GLY A 147 -24.70 -6.93 16.23
CA GLY A 147 -25.86 -7.19 15.35
C GLY A 147 -25.66 -8.47 14.51
N GLU A 148 -26.64 -9.40 14.57
CA GLU A 148 -26.58 -10.83 14.16
C GLU A 148 -26.67 -11.13 12.65
N GLU A 149 -26.59 -10.16 11.75
CA GLU A 149 -26.59 -10.48 10.32
C GLU A 149 -25.19 -10.84 9.84
N ARG A 150 -24.79 -12.10 10.05
CA ARG A 150 -23.73 -12.72 9.24
C ARG A 150 -24.28 -12.85 7.82
N LEU A 151 -23.97 -11.91 6.95
CA LEU A 151 -23.96 -12.18 5.53
C LEU A 151 -22.89 -13.25 5.30
N GLU A 152 -23.31 -14.48 5.02
CA GLU A 152 -22.39 -15.53 4.61
C GLU A 152 -21.73 -15.08 3.31
N ILE A 153 -20.42 -14.92 3.38
CA ILE A 153 -19.54 -14.52 2.30
C ILE A 153 -19.30 -15.78 1.44
N GLY A 154 -20.38 -16.36 0.91
CA GLY A 154 -20.32 -17.47 -0.03
C GLY A 154 -20.19 -16.93 -1.45
N ASP A 155 -19.09 -17.27 -2.11
CA ASP A 155 -18.90 -17.21 -3.57
C ASP A 155 -18.71 -15.85 -4.29
N TRP A 156 -18.29 -14.77 -3.62
CA TRP A 156 -17.80 -13.58 -4.36
C TRP A 156 -16.37 -13.77 -4.92
N GLU A 157 -15.61 -14.77 -4.44
CA GLU A 157 -14.25 -15.06 -4.92
C GLU A 157 -14.21 -15.90 -6.22
N ILE A 158 -15.34 -16.40 -6.75
CA ILE A 158 -15.34 -17.26 -7.96
C ILE A 158 -16.49 -16.96 -8.96
N ALA A 159 -17.54 -16.20 -8.62
CA ALA A 159 -18.70 -16.03 -9.51
C ALA A 159 -18.66 -14.79 -10.44
N ARG A 160 -17.59 -14.61 -11.24
CA ARG A 160 -17.66 -13.83 -12.50
C ARG A 160 -17.03 -14.54 -13.72
N SER A 161 -16.74 -15.84 -13.62
CA SER A 161 -16.24 -16.63 -14.75
C SER A 161 -17.29 -17.46 -15.50
N SER A 162 -18.58 -17.35 -15.20
CA SER A 162 -19.61 -18.03 -16.01
C SER A 162 -21.00 -17.39 -15.85
N ASP A 163 -21.56 -16.98 -16.99
CA ASP A 163 -22.96 -16.65 -17.27
C ASP A 163 -23.60 -15.40 -16.63
N SER A 164 -23.57 -14.30 -17.39
CA SER A 164 -24.81 -13.56 -17.72
C SER A 164 -24.63 -12.82 -19.05
N ALA A 165 -25.57 -13.05 -19.96
CA ALA A 165 -25.64 -12.41 -21.26
C ALA A 165 -26.06 -10.94 -21.10
N HIS A 166 -25.09 -10.06 -20.91
CA HIS A 166 -25.23 -8.62 -21.17
C HIS A 166 -24.65 -8.29 -22.55
N PRO A 167 -25.23 -7.30 -23.27
CA PRO A 167 -24.74 -6.90 -24.58
C PRO A 167 -23.26 -6.56 -24.47
N GLN A 168 -22.45 -7.16 -25.35
CA GLN A 168 -21.00 -7.01 -25.36
C GLN A 168 -20.62 -5.53 -25.38
N SER A 169 -20.16 -5.00 -24.24
CA SER A 169 -19.42 -3.76 -24.19
C SER A 169 -18.17 -3.90 -25.07
N PRO A 170 -17.67 -2.83 -25.73
CA PRO A 170 -16.49 -2.90 -26.60
C PRO A 170 -15.16 -3.21 -25.87
N ILE A 171 -15.21 -3.61 -24.60
CA ILE A 171 -14.06 -3.91 -23.75
C ILE A 171 -13.81 -5.42 -23.79
N SER A 172 -13.48 -5.97 -24.96
CA SER A 172 -13.13 -7.39 -25.12
C SER A 172 -11.73 -7.61 -25.67
N ASN A 173 -10.82 -6.62 -25.55
CA ASN A 173 -9.44 -6.71 -26.03
C ASN A 173 -8.38 -6.24 -25.01
N LEU A 174 -8.71 -6.19 -23.72
CA LEU A 174 -7.65 -6.12 -22.70
C LEU A 174 -7.03 -7.51 -22.59
N GLN A 175 -5.83 -7.68 -23.15
CA GLN A 175 -4.98 -8.83 -22.88
C GLN A 175 -4.97 -9.09 -21.36
N SER A 176 -5.15 -10.34 -20.93
CA SER A 176 -5.02 -10.73 -19.52
C SER A 176 -3.75 -10.06 -18.95
N PRO A 177 -3.84 -9.36 -17.80
CA PRO A 177 -2.71 -8.62 -17.27
C PRO A 177 -1.52 -9.57 -17.17
N ASN A 178 -0.37 -9.14 -17.69
CA ASN A 178 0.85 -9.93 -17.61
C ASN A 178 1.20 -10.12 -16.13
N LEU A 179 0.85 -11.27 -15.55
CA LEU A 179 1.04 -11.52 -14.12
C LEU A 179 2.51 -11.41 -13.71
N GLN A 180 3.44 -11.57 -14.65
CA GLN A 180 4.86 -11.42 -14.39
C GLN A 180 5.23 -10.00 -13.93
N SER A 181 4.59 -8.96 -14.45
CA SER A 181 4.85 -7.57 -14.02
C SER A 181 4.21 -7.24 -12.68
N LEU A 182 3.38 -8.12 -12.13
CA LEU A 182 2.78 -7.98 -10.80
C LEU A 182 3.51 -8.79 -9.71
N LEU A 183 4.52 -9.58 -10.06
CA LEU A 183 5.37 -10.23 -9.06
C LEU A 183 6.21 -9.17 -8.32
N PRO A 184 6.63 -9.45 -7.06
CA PRO A 184 7.57 -8.59 -6.35
C PRO A 184 8.80 -8.27 -7.19
N SER A 185 9.10 -6.98 -7.36
CA SER A 185 10.25 -6.52 -8.14
C SER A 185 11.42 -6.21 -7.22
N GLN A 186 12.60 -6.76 -7.53
CA GLN A 186 13.83 -6.58 -6.75
C GLN A 186 14.86 -5.77 -7.55
N LEU A 187 15.31 -4.64 -6.99
CA LEU A 187 16.34 -3.76 -7.55
C LEU A 187 17.41 -3.48 -6.50
N GLY A 188 18.52 -4.21 -6.56
CA GLY A 188 19.55 -4.14 -5.51
C GLY A 188 18.93 -4.59 -4.17
N PRO A 189 19.05 -3.81 -3.08
CA PRO A 189 18.37 -4.12 -1.81
C PRO A 189 16.87 -3.85 -1.87
N MET A 190 16.42 -2.91 -2.69
CA MET A 190 15.02 -2.46 -2.74
C MET A 190 14.11 -3.54 -3.32
N ARG A 191 13.01 -3.83 -2.62
CA ARG A 191 11.91 -4.63 -3.14
C ARG A 191 10.62 -3.81 -3.15
N VAL A 192 9.90 -3.88 -4.26
CA VAL A 192 8.59 -3.26 -4.46
C VAL A 192 7.56 -4.35 -4.65
N THR A 193 6.54 -4.40 -3.80
CA THR A 193 5.47 -5.40 -3.87
C THR A 193 4.11 -4.73 -3.87
N LEU A 194 3.31 -4.93 -4.91
CA LEU A 194 1.87 -4.62 -4.87
C LEU A 194 1.16 -5.68 -4.02
N LEU A 195 0.75 -5.31 -2.80
CA LEU A 195 0.03 -6.23 -1.90
C LEU A 195 -1.39 -6.47 -2.41
N GLY A 196 -2.07 -5.39 -2.78
CA GLY A 196 -3.45 -5.47 -3.23
C GLY A 196 -3.94 -4.15 -3.80
N TYR A 197 -5.11 -4.19 -4.41
CA TYR A 197 -5.71 -3.03 -5.06
C TYR A 197 -7.23 -3.14 -5.08
N ALA A 198 -7.92 -2.01 -5.09
CA ALA A 198 -9.37 -1.93 -5.30
C ALA A 198 -9.63 -1.24 -6.64
N GLN A 199 -10.43 -1.86 -7.49
CA GLN A 199 -10.81 -1.33 -8.81
C GLN A 199 -12.29 -1.57 -9.05
N PRO A 200 -13.16 -0.59 -8.77
CA PRO A 200 -14.57 -0.72 -9.12
C PRO A 200 -14.74 -0.76 -10.64
N VAL A 201 -15.65 -1.60 -11.10
CA VAL A 201 -16.13 -1.56 -12.48
C VAL A 201 -17.21 -0.48 -12.53
N LEU A 202 -16.92 0.60 -13.23
CA LEU A 202 -17.77 1.79 -13.31
C LEU A 202 -18.21 2.03 -14.76
N ASP A 203 -19.37 2.65 -14.94
CA ASP A 203 -19.89 2.99 -16.27
C ASP A 203 -19.05 4.07 -16.95
N ASP A 204 -18.54 5.02 -16.15
CA ASP A 204 -17.55 6.01 -16.56
C ASP A 204 -16.15 5.58 -16.06
N PRO A 205 -15.25 5.13 -16.96
CA PRO A 205 -13.90 4.73 -16.60
C PRO A 205 -13.05 5.88 -16.04
N GLU A 206 -13.36 7.15 -16.31
CA GLU A 206 -12.60 8.29 -15.79
C GLU A 206 -12.68 8.35 -14.26
N LEU A 207 -13.80 7.88 -13.69
CA LEU A 207 -14.03 7.83 -12.25
C LEU A 207 -13.11 6.82 -11.54
N LEU A 208 -12.50 5.88 -12.27
CA LEU A 208 -11.53 4.95 -11.73
C LEU A 208 -10.29 5.68 -11.17
N LEU A 209 -9.97 6.88 -11.68
CA LEU A 209 -8.89 7.70 -11.13
C LEU A 209 -9.13 8.05 -9.65
N HIS A 210 -10.39 8.29 -9.26
CA HIS A 210 -10.73 8.72 -7.90
C HIS A 210 -11.07 7.55 -6.97
N HIS A 211 -11.68 6.50 -7.53
CA HIS A 211 -12.21 5.38 -6.76
C HIS A 211 -11.33 4.12 -6.80
N GLY A 212 -10.36 4.05 -7.71
CA GLY A 212 -9.32 3.03 -7.71
C GLY A 212 -8.26 3.29 -6.64
N SER A 213 -7.72 2.23 -6.04
CA SER A 213 -6.65 2.33 -5.04
C SER A 213 -5.67 1.17 -5.12
N ALA A 214 -4.46 1.38 -4.61
CA ALA A 214 -3.44 0.34 -4.51
C ALA A 214 -2.64 0.48 -3.22
N THR A 215 -2.28 -0.68 -2.66
CA THR A 215 -1.47 -0.84 -1.46
C THR A 215 -0.16 -1.53 -1.83
N PHE A 216 0.95 -0.84 -1.59
CA PHE A 216 2.30 -1.33 -1.83
C PHE A 216 3.05 -1.55 -0.53
N PHE A 217 3.93 -2.55 -0.53
CA PHE A 217 4.97 -2.73 0.45
C PHE A 217 6.33 -2.44 -0.19
N PHE A 218 7.10 -1.59 0.47
CA PHE A 218 8.46 -1.25 0.09
C PHE A 218 9.41 -1.68 1.21
N GLU A 219 10.48 -2.40 0.85
CA GLU A 219 11.56 -2.81 1.75
C GLU A 219 12.91 -2.62 1.07
N GLY A 220 14.02 -2.61 1.83
CA GLY A 220 15.33 -2.32 1.26
C GLY A 220 15.47 -0.89 0.74
N ILE A 221 14.70 0.05 1.30
CA ILE A 221 14.76 1.47 0.96
C ILE A 221 15.27 2.29 2.14
N SER A 222 15.83 3.46 1.87
CA SER A 222 16.44 4.32 2.87
C SER A 222 15.40 5.15 3.62
N ARG A 223 15.77 5.61 4.82
CA ARG A 223 15.03 6.68 5.51
C ARG A 223 14.93 7.95 4.65
N THR A 224 15.92 8.26 3.82
CA THR A 224 15.87 9.37 2.85
C THR A 224 14.75 9.20 1.83
N CYS A 225 14.59 8.00 1.28
CA CYS A 225 13.52 7.69 0.33
C CYS A 225 12.14 7.84 0.99
N THR A 226 11.95 7.21 2.16
CA THR A 226 10.67 7.33 2.87
C THR A 226 10.35 8.76 3.30
N HIS A 227 11.35 9.57 3.68
CA HIS A 227 11.14 10.97 4.03
C HIS A 227 10.68 11.83 2.84
N GLN A 228 10.94 11.42 1.60
CA GLN A 228 10.35 12.01 0.40
C GLN A 228 8.96 11.45 0.12
N LEU A 229 8.76 10.13 0.26
CA LEU A 229 7.49 9.44 0.03
C LEU A 229 6.37 9.96 0.95
N VAL A 230 6.63 10.11 2.25
CA VAL A 230 5.60 10.55 3.23
C VAL A 230 5.18 12.01 3.07
N ARG A 231 5.79 12.76 2.14
CA ARG A 231 5.34 14.12 1.76
C ARG A 231 4.11 14.10 0.86
N HIS A 232 3.76 12.94 0.30
CA HIS A 232 2.53 12.72 -0.45
C HIS A 232 1.38 12.49 0.54
N ARG A 233 0.68 13.57 0.90
CA ARG A 233 -0.25 13.63 2.06
C ARG A 233 -1.57 12.89 1.88
N LEU A 234 -1.97 12.60 0.64
CA LEU A 234 -3.20 11.87 0.34
C LEU A 234 -2.88 10.36 0.27
N ALA A 235 -2.41 9.83 1.39
CA ALA A 235 -1.89 8.49 1.51
C ALA A 235 -1.95 8.00 2.97
N SER A 236 -1.93 6.69 3.13
CA SER A 236 -1.85 6.01 4.42
C SER A 236 -0.54 5.22 4.51
N PHE A 237 0.13 5.29 5.66
CA PHE A 237 1.48 4.75 5.85
C PHE A 237 1.58 3.94 7.14
N SER A 238 2.13 2.73 7.03
CA SER A 238 2.59 1.93 8.18
C SER A 238 4.08 1.66 8.01
N GLN A 239 4.92 2.36 8.77
CA GLN A 239 6.37 2.33 8.62
C GLN A 239 7.06 1.62 9.80
N GLU A 240 8.10 0.85 9.49
CA GLU A 240 9.00 0.29 10.50
C GLU A 240 9.52 1.38 11.46
N SER A 241 9.24 1.17 12.75
CA SER A 241 9.57 2.12 13.79
C SER A 241 10.94 1.82 14.41
N GLN A 242 11.88 2.75 14.18
CA GLN A 242 13.19 2.74 14.84
C GLN A 242 13.15 2.83 16.38
N ARG A 243 11.98 3.01 17.01
CA ARG A 243 11.84 2.99 18.49
C ARG A 243 11.89 1.57 19.06
N TYR A 244 11.45 0.58 18.27
CA TYR A 244 11.21 -0.78 18.76
C TYR A 244 12.25 -1.78 18.27
N VAL A 245 12.90 -1.52 17.12
CA VAL A 245 13.87 -2.43 16.50
C VAL A 245 15.12 -2.61 17.36
N GLU A 246 15.48 -3.87 17.60
CA GLU A 246 16.72 -4.24 18.28
C GLU A 246 17.85 -4.39 17.29
N LEU A 247 18.82 -3.49 17.39
CA LEU A 247 20.07 -3.53 16.67
C LEU A 247 20.88 -4.81 16.87
N SER A 248 20.77 -5.40 18.07
CA SER A 248 21.55 -6.56 18.49
C SER A 248 21.19 -7.86 17.78
N LYS A 249 20.19 -7.88 16.89
CA LYS A 249 19.72 -9.08 16.17
C LYS A 249 19.98 -9.05 14.66
N GLY A 250 20.76 -8.11 14.15
CA GLY A 250 21.09 -8.09 12.71
C GLY A 250 21.66 -6.79 12.14
N GLY A 251 21.99 -5.78 12.97
CA GLY A 251 22.52 -4.49 12.51
C GLY A 251 21.48 -3.62 11.79
N TRP A 252 21.78 -2.34 11.59
CA TRP A 252 21.09 -1.54 10.57
C TRP A 252 21.85 -1.75 9.27
N GLN A 253 21.15 -1.94 8.15
CA GLN A 253 21.82 -1.89 6.85
C GLN A 253 21.78 -0.46 6.31
N ALA A 254 22.83 -0.10 5.59
CA ALA A 254 22.89 1.15 4.85
C ALA A 254 22.45 0.91 3.41
N ILE A 255 21.51 1.72 2.92
CA ILE A 255 21.27 1.82 1.48
C ILE A 255 22.37 2.68 0.88
N VAL A 256 23.17 2.05 0.02
CA VAL A 256 24.34 2.67 -0.59
C VAL A 256 23.95 3.35 -1.91
N PRO A 257 24.22 4.65 -2.09
CA PRO A 257 24.03 5.30 -3.38
C PRO A 257 24.94 4.70 -4.46
N PRO A 258 24.48 4.51 -5.71
CA PRO A 258 25.29 3.90 -6.77
C PRO A 258 26.63 4.61 -7.04
N ALA A 259 26.67 5.94 -6.88
CA ALA A 259 27.89 6.71 -7.03
C ALA A 259 28.92 6.46 -5.91
N VAL A 260 28.44 6.12 -4.71
CA VAL A 260 29.30 5.71 -3.59
C VAL A 260 29.78 4.29 -3.85
N GLU A 261 28.89 3.37 -4.21
CA GLU A 261 29.22 1.97 -4.53
C GLU A 261 30.30 1.83 -5.62
N ALA A 262 30.26 2.70 -6.64
CA ALA A 262 31.23 2.71 -7.73
C ALA A 262 32.63 3.25 -7.35
N ASN A 263 32.80 3.84 -6.16
CA ASN A 263 34.05 4.43 -5.71
C ASN A 263 34.52 3.75 -4.40
N ALA A 264 35.63 3.00 -4.50
CA ALA A 264 36.18 2.24 -3.38
C ALA A 264 36.58 3.12 -2.18
N GLU A 265 37.10 4.33 -2.41
CA GLU A 265 37.44 5.26 -1.33
C GLU A 265 36.19 5.78 -0.64
N ALA A 266 35.16 6.17 -1.41
CA ALA A 266 33.89 6.61 -0.84
C ALA A 266 33.16 5.49 -0.07
N MET A 267 33.26 4.25 -0.55
CA MET A 267 32.76 3.08 0.18
C MET A 267 33.49 2.86 1.50
N ALA A 268 34.81 3.05 1.55
CA ALA A 268 35.60 2.92 2.77
C ALA A 268 35.19 3.97 3.82
N GLU A 269 35.01 5.23 3.41
CA GLU A 269 34.52 6.31 4.28
C GLU A 269 33.12 5.99 4.85
N LEU A 270 32.20 5.51 4.00
CA LEU A 270 30.86 5.11 4.45
C LEU A 270 30.92 3.95 5.45
N ALA A 271 31.73 2.93 5.18
CA ALA A 271 31.89 1.78 6.04
C ALA A 271 32.49 2.14 7.40
N GLU A 272 33.49 3.02 7.43
CA GLU A 272 34.07 3.52 8.67
C GLU A 272 33.05 4.29 9.51
N PHE A 273 32.32 5.21 8.88
CA PHE A 273 31.27 5.98 9.56
C PHE A 273 30.16 5.08 10.11
N TRP A 274 29.74 4.06 9.35
CA TRP A 274 28.72 3.11 9.79
C TRP A 274 29.14 2.36 11.05
N ARG A 275 30.37 1.82 11.05
CA ARG A 275 30.96 1.15 12.22
C ARG A 275 31.00 2.08 13.43
N MET A 276 31.37 3.34 13.23
CA MET A 276 31.38 4.34 14.30
C MET A 276 29.97 4.60 14.85
N ALA A 277 28.97 4.77 13.98
CA ALA A 277 27.59 5.01 14.38
C ALA A 277 27.04 3.85 15.21
N GLU A 278 27.30 2.59 14.80
CA GLU A 278 26.91 1.39 15.55
C GLU A 278 27.58 1.31 16.93
N GLU A 279 28.90 1.55 16.99
CA GLU A 279 29.66 1.57 18.25
C GLU A 279 29.10 2.63 19.21
N LYS A 280 28.85 3.86 18.73
CA LYS A 280 28.32 4.94 19.55
C LYS A 280 26.87 4.70 19.96
N TYR A 281 26.05 4.11 19.10
CA TYR A 281 24.71 3.68 19.48
C TYR A 281 24.76 2.65 20.61
N ALA A 282 25.58 1.60 20.48
CA ALA A 282 25.73 0.57 21.49
C ALA A 282 26.17 1.18 22.83
N ARG A 283 27.12 2.12 22.78
CA ARG A 283 27.57 2.85 23.97
C ARG A 283 26.47 3.67 24.63
N LEU A 284 25.63 4.38 23.87
CA LEU A 284 24.47 5.09 24.43
C LEU A 284 23.50 4.13 25.13
N ARG A 285 23.32 2.93 24.58
CA ARG A 285 22.48 1.89 25.18
C ARG A 285 23.06 1.34 26.50
N GLU A 286 24.37 1.12 26.58
CA GLU A 286 25.06 0.75 27.82
C GLU A 286 24.91 1.81 28.92
N LEU A 287 24.87 3.09 28.53
CA LEU A 287 24.64 4.22 29.43
C LEU A 287 23.16 4.38 29.85
N GLY A 288 22.28 3.48 29.43
CA GLY A 288 20.86 3.50 29.80
C GLY A 288 19.97 4.42 28.94
N ILE A 289 20.51 5.09 27.91
CA ILE A 289 19.74 6.01 27.04
C ILE A 289 18.77 5.21 26.17
N ARG A 290 17.47 5.49 26.26
CA ARG A 290 16.38 4.75 25.58
C ARG A 290 16.59 4.62 24.08
N LYS A 291 16.06 3.55 23.47
CA LYS A 291 16.16 3.28 22.01
C LYS A 291 15.70 4.47 21.17
N GLU A 292 14.60 5.12 21.59
CA GLU A 292 14.02 6.27 20.88
C GLU A 292 14.89 7.53 20.88
N ASP A 293 15.82 7.64 21.82
CA ASP A 293 16.76 8.75 21.95
C ASP A 293 18.10 8.37 21.28
N ALA A 294 18.59 7.14 21.51
CA ALA A 294 19.84 6.64 20.92
C ALA A 294 19.80 6.59 19.38
N ARG A 295 18.63 6.35 18.78
CA ARG A 295 18.44 6.31 17.33
C ARG A 295 18.72 7.63 16.61
N PHE A 296 18.91 8.75 17.32
CA PHE A 296 19.27 10.03 16.70
C PHE A 296 20.65 9.98 16.02
N LEU A 297 21.47 8.97 16.34
CA LEU A 297 22.71 8.67 15.62
C LEU A 297 22.49 7.98 14.27
N LEU A 298 21.27 7.49 13.97
CA LEU A 298 21.03 6.73 12.75
C LEU A 298 21.09 7.62 11.52
N PRO A 299 21.93 7.29 10.53
CA PRO A 299 22.04 8.07 9.32
C PRO A 299 20.79 7.95 8.46
N ASN A 300 20.61 8.95 7.59
CA ASN A 300 19.58 8.99 6.56
C ASN A 300 19.62 7.79 5.58
N ALA A 301 20.76 7.11 5.47
CA ALA A 301 20.94 5.91 4.66
C ALA A 301 20.37 4.64 5.31
N ALA A 302 19.95 4.68 6.58
CA ALA A 302 19.40 3.51 7.27
C ALA A 302 18.22 2.90 6.49
N GLU A 303 18.31 1.60 6.25
CA GLU A 303 17.26 0.81 5.64
C GLU A 303 15.98 0.87 6.49
N THR A 304 14.84 0.87 5.81
CA THR A 304 13.52 0.81 6.40
C THR A 304 12.55 0.09 5.48
N ARG A 305 11.35 -0.17 6.02
CA ARG A 305 10.25 -0.84 5.35
C ARG A 305 8.96 -0.08 5.62
N ILE A 306 8.07 0.01 4.64
CA ILE A 306 6.84 0.79 4.74
C ILE A 306 5.74 0.21 3.86
N VAL A 307 4.54 0.07 4.42
CA VAL A 307 3.31 -0.18 3.67
C VAL A 307 2.66 1.15 3.36
N THR A 308 2.26 1.35 2.11
CA THR A 308 1.70 2.61 1.59
C THR A 308 0.44 2.32 0.79
N THR A 309 -0.65 3.01 1.11
CA THR A 309 -1.91 2.97 0.35
C THR A 309 -2.25 4.35 -0.17
N MET A 310 -2.60 4.44 -1.45
CA MET A 310 -3.13 5.66 -2.07
C MET A 310 -4.24 5.32 -3.07
N ASN A 311 -5.15 6.26 -3.32
CA ASN A 311 -6.02 6.18 -4.49
C ASN A 311 -5.22 6.49 -5.78
N TYR A 312 -5.81 6.21 -6.95
CA TYR A 312 -5.11 6.38 -8.23
C TYR A 312 -4.79 7.83 -8.55
N ALA A 313 -5.61 8.79 -8.12
CA ALA A 313 -5.30 10.22 -8.24
C ALA A 313 -4.02 10.59 -7.48
N ALA A 314 -3.85 10.11 -6.25
CA ALA A 314 -2.66 10.33 -5.46
C ALA A 314 -1.44 9.57 -6.01
N TRP A 315 -1.61 8.33 -6.49
CA TRP A 315 -0.55 7.60 -7.20
C TRP A 315 -0.14 8.32 -8.49
N SER A 316 -1.09 8.80 -9.29
CA SER A 316 -0.84 9.58 -10.50
C SER A 316 0.01 10.82 -10.19
N HIS A 317 -0.34 11.56 -9.14
CA HIS A 317 0.44 12.71 -8.70
C HIS A 317 1.86 12.31 -8.24
N PHE A 318 1.99 11.23 -7.47
CA PHE A 318 3.29 10.69 -7.06
C PHE A 318 4.16 10.31 -8.27
N LEU A 319 3.59 9.60 -9.24
CA LEU A 319 4.30 9.11 -10.42
C LEU A 319 4.84 10.25 -11.30
N TRP A 320 4.07 11.33 -11.47
CA TRP A 320 4.54 12.53 -12.17
C TRP A 320 5.80 13.12 -11.53
N LEU A 321 5.81 13.24 -10.20
CA LEU A 321 6.91 13.88 -9.46
C LEU A 321 8.09 12.96 -9.19
N ARG A 322 7.85 11.65 -9.13
CA ARG A 322 8.84 10.69 -8.63
C ARG A 322 9.28 9.69 -9.67
N ALA A 323 8.40 9.16 -10.51
CA ALA A 323 8.75 8.10 -11.46
C ALA A 323 9.30 8.64 -12.80
N VAL A 324 8.66 9.68 -13.33
CA VAL A 324 8.96 10.20 -14.68
C VAL A 324 9.83 11.46 -14.69
N ASP A 325 9.93 12.17 -13.56
CA ASP A 325 10.80 13.35 -13.45
C ASP A 325 12.28 12.94 -13.29
N LYS A 326 13.13 13.34 -14.24
CA LYS A 326 14.59 13.13 -14.20
C LYS A 326 15.28 13.86 -13.06
N ALA A 327 14.67 14.89 -12.48
CA ALA A 327 15.20 15.60 -11.32
C ALA A 327 14.94 14.87 -9.99
N ALA A 328 14.03 13.88 -9.96
CA ALA A 328 13.77 13.10 -8.76
C ALA A 328 15.02 12.31 -8.32
N GLN A 329 15.26 12.20 -7.01
CA GLN A 329 16.40 11.46 -6.49
C GLN A 329 16.33 9.98 -6.93
N TRP A 330 17.49 9.40 -7.25
CA TRP A 330 17.60 8.12 -7.95
C TRP A 330 16.79 6.97 -7.32
N GLU A 331 16.74 6.91 -5.98
CA GLU A 331 16.11 5.80 -5.25
C GLU A 331 14.59 5.88 -5.32
N ILE A 332 13.99 7.02 -4.94
CA ILE A 332 12.54 7.21 -5.04
C ILE A 332 12.06 7.15 -6.49
N ARG A 333 12.93 7.53 -7.45
CA ARG A 333 12.63 7.40 -8.87
C ARG A 333 12.57 5.95 -9.32
N ALA A 334 13.57 5.14 -8.98
CA ALA A 334 13.54 3.71 -9.26
C ALA A 334 12.32 3.05 -8.61
N MET A 335 12.02 3.36 -7.35
CA MET A 335 10.83 2.88 -6.65
C MET A 335 9.54 3.26 -7.40
N GLY A 336 9.43 4.51 -7.83
CA GLY A 336 8.27 5.01 -8.57
C GLY A 336 8.10 4.36 -9.95
N GLN A 337 9.18 4.00 -10.62
CA GLN A 337 9.15 3.31 -11.92
C GLN A 337 8.64 1.87 -11.80
N GLU A 338 9.00 1.17 -10.73
CA GLU A 338 8.42 -0.16 -10.42
C GLU A 338 6.93 -0.06 -10.08
N VAL A 339 6.54 0.95 -9.28
CA VAL A 339 5.13 1.24 -9.00
C VAL A 339 4.36 1.54 -10.29
N LEU A 340 4.90 2.37 -11.19
CA LEU A 340 4.28 2.70 -12.48
C LEU A 340 4.05 1.43 -13.31
N THR A 341 5.03 0.54 -13.37
CA THR A 341 4.93 -0.72 -14.14
C THR A 341 3.79 -1.58 -13.63
N MET A 342 3.67 -1.75 -12.31
CA MET A 342 2.59 -2.52 -11.68
C MET A 342 1.22 -1.84 -11.86
N LEU A 343 1.15 -0.53 -11.66
CA LEU A 343 -0.09 0.24 -11.80
C LEU A 343 -0.60 0.29 -13.24
N TYR A 344 0.29 0.49 -14.22
CA TYR A 344 -0.05 0.42 -15.64
C TYR A 344 -0.54 -0.98 -16.05
N THR A 345 -0.01 -2.04 -15.44
CA THR A 345 -0.48 -3.41 -15.69
C THR A 345 -1.94 -3.61 -15.23
N ILE A 346 -2.33 -3.05 -14.08
CA ILE A 346 -3.69 -3.24 -13.54
C ILE A 346 -4.70 -2.19 -14.06
N ALA A 347 -4.27 -0.99 -14.41
CA ALA A 347 -5.14 0.11 -14.86
C ALA A 347 -4.49 0.90 -16.01
N PRO A 348 -4.32 0.30 -17.20
CA PRO A 348 -3.61 0.92 -18.31
C PRO A 348 -4.23 2.26 -18.71
N ASP A 349 -5.56 2.36 -18.76
CA ASP A 349 -6.27 3.58 -19.17
C ASP A 349 -6.01 4.76 -18.22
N VAL A 350 -5.81 4.50 -16.93
CA VAL A 350 -5.53 5.52 -15.92
C VAL A 350 -4.09 6.02 -16.00
N PHE A 351 -3.14 5.13 -16.29
CA PHE A 351 -1.70 5.41 -16.22
C PHE A 351 -1.01 5.48 -17.60
N ALA A 352 -1.78 5.46 -18.70
CA ALA A 352 -1.27 5.46 -20.06
C ALA A 352 -0.32 6.63 -20.35
N GLU A 353 -0.67 7.83 -19.88
CA GLU A 353 0.13 9.02 -20.13
C GLU A 353 1.45 9.02 -19.35
N HIS A 354 1.44 8.57 -18.07
CA HIS A 354 2.69 8.36 -17.32
C HIS A 354 3.57 7.33 -18.00
N TRP A 355 2.98 6.24 -18.50
CA TRP A 355 3.70 5.18 -19.19
C TRP A 355 4.32 5.68 -20.49
N ARG A 356 3.58 6.45 -21.30
CA ARG A 356 4.08 7.08 -22.52
C ARG A 356 5.31 7.95 -22.22
N VAL A 357 5.19 8.86 -21.26
CA VAL A 357 6.29 9.76 -20.87
C VAL A 357 7.48 8.97 -20.31
N TYR A 358 7.23 7.95 -19.50
CA TYR A 358 8.28 7.05 -19.01
C TYR A 358 9.05 6.38 -20.16
N GLN A 359 8.34 5.83 -21.15
CA GLN A 359 8.95 5.19 -22.31
C GLN A 359 9.75 6.17 -23.18
N GLU A 360 9.24 7.39 -23.39
CA GLU A 360 9.96 8.43 -24.14
C GLU A 360 11.25 8.86 -23.43
N GLN A 361 11.22 8.96 -22.11
CA GLN A 361 12.34 9.45 -21.33
C GLN A 361 13.38 8.37 -20.97
N PHE A 362 12.93 7.13 -20.79
CA PHE A 362 13.72 6.03 -20.23
C PHE A 362 13.66 4.72 -21.04
N GLY A 363 12.69 4.56 -21.95
CA GLY A 363 12.45 3.32 -22.71
C GLY A 363 13.38 3.10 -23.92
N GLY A 364 14.06 4.15 -24.39
CA GLY A 364 15.05 4.06 -25.48
C GLY A 364 16.37 3.37 -25.11
N GLY A 365 16.57 3.03 -23.83
CA GLY A 365 17.69 2.23 -23.35
C GLY A 365 17.21 0.83 -23.04
N ALA A 366 17.53 -0.14 -23.91
CA ALA A 366 17.42 -1.55 -23.57
C ALA A 366 18.06 -1.80 -22.20
N ARG A 367 17.48 -2.72 -21.42
CA ARG A 367 18.11 -3.29 -20.22
C ARG A 367 19.46 -3.88 -20.62
N GLY A 368 20.53 -3.10 -20.54
CA GLY A 368 21.86 -3.47 -21.01
C GLY A 368 22.77 -2.25 -21.12
N GLU A 369 23.79 -2.25 -20.27
CA GLU A 369 25.03 -1.47 -20.37
C GLU A 369 25.00 0.02 -19.94
N GLY A 370 25.72 0.29 -18.84
CA GLY A 370 26.37 1.58 -18.61
C GLY A 370 25.51 2.71 -18.05
N ARG A 371 25.30 2.74 -16.73
CA ARG A 371 24.95 3.98 -16.03
C ARG A 371 26.16 4.92 -16.06
N GLY A 372 26.27 5.70 -17.13
CA GLY A 372 27.09 6.90 -17.23
C GLY A 372 26.49 8.04 -16.40
N ALA A 373 27.39 8.78 -15.77
CA ALA A 373 27.19 9.91 -14.88
C ALA A 373 26.21 10.97 -15.39
N ALA A 374 25.39 11.50 -14.47
CA ALA A 374 25.04 12.92 -14.35
C ALA A 374 24.71 13.23 -12.88
#